data_AF-A0A670YM15-F1
#
_entry.id   AF-A0A670YM15-F1
#
_cell.length_a   1.000
_cell.length_b   1.000
_cell.length_c   1.000
_cell.angle_alpha   90.00
_cell.angle_beta   90.00
_cell.angle_gamma   90.00
#
_symmetry.space_group_name_H-M   'P 1'
#
loop_
_entity.id
_entity.type
_entity.pdbx_description
1 polymer ?
#
loop_
_entity_poly.entity_id
_entity_poly.type
_entity_poly.pdbx_seq_one_letter_code
_entity_poly.pdbx_strand_id
1 'polypeptide(L)'
;GEGRGRLRGNAADVAAVAVAAAASAGVDALGRPLGAERLATKVNGLSFSTRFFVFSPPGLECDLALRLVGQPLARQLVIQSLKSFVQDPEPAKPLVLSFHGSTGTGKTYLSSLLAQHLFRTGLRTPYVHRFSPLVHFPHADHLQNWIQGNLTRCSRSLFLFDEMEDLQPGLIDVVLPFLGSSWVVFGTNYRKAIFVFISNIGAEQINQMALELWQDRRDREEIRRQDLEASILEAISKDPQNGFWRSGVFEQNLIDAFVPFLPLRRHHVKQCVVNEMASRGLVPLPEVVDGVADSFSYFPDEEKIFSATGCKTVSSRIPFFL
;
A
#
# COMPACT_ATOMS: atom_id res chain seq x y z
N GLY A 1 -78.86 11.31 -17.36
CA GLY A 1 -78.00 11.36 -16.17
C GLY A 1 -76.56 11.41 -16.64
N GLU A 2 -75.96 12.60 -16.53
CA GLU A 2 -74.55 12.86 -16.83
C GLU A 2 -73.61 12.08 -15.90
N GLY A 3 -72.43 11.74 -16.42
CA GLY A 3 -71.33 11.15 -15.66
C GLY A 3 -70.00 11.29 -16.41
N ARG A 4 -69.53 12.54 -16.56
CA ARG A 4 -68.27 12.94 -17.21
C ARG A 4 -67.08 12.64 -16.27
N GLY A 5 -66.32 11.57 -16.53
CA GLY A 5 -65.05 11.28 -15.84
C GLY A 5 -63.87 11.88 -16.59
N ARG A 6 -63.31 12.96 -16.05
CA ARG A 6 -62.22 13.77 -16.62
C ARG A 6 -60.87 13.11 -16.35
N LEU A 7 -60.23 12.50 -17.34
CA LEU A 7 -58.81 12.12 -17.30
C LEU A 7 -57.97 13.41 -17.31
N ARG A 8 -57.47 13.83 -16.13
CA ARG A 8 -56.41 14.81 -16.02
C ARG A 8 -55.08 14.09 -16.24
N GLY A 9 -54.61 14.06 -17.49
CA GLY A 9 -53.21 13.80 -17.80
C GLY A 9 -52.40 15.03 -17.42
N ASN A 10 -51.45 14.89 -16.50
CA ASN A 10 -50.57 15.97 -16.09
C ASN A 10 -49.67 16.36 -17.28
N ALA A 11 -49.65 17.65 -17.63
CA ALA A 11 -48.74 18.21 -18.64
C ALA A 11 -47.24 17.96 -18.33
N ALA A 12 -46.93 17.59 -17.09
CA ALA A 12 -45.59 17.19 -16.64
C ALA A 12 -45.12 15.84 -17.24
N ASP A 13 -46.02 14.88 -17.48
CA ASP A 13 -45.64 13.57 -18.00
C ASP A 13 -45.33 13.60 -19.50
N VAL A 14 -46.03 14.46 -20.25
CA VAL A 14 -45.77 14.65 -21.69
C VAL A 14 -44.45 15.41 -21.92
N ALA A 15 -44.11 16.35 -21.03
CA ALA A 15 -42.83 17.06 -21.07
C ALA A 15 -41.64 16.12 -20.73
N ALA A 16 -41.81 15.21 -19.77
CA ALA A 16 -40.78 14.25 -19.38
C ALA A 16 -40.43 13.27 -20.52
N VAL A 17 -41.44 12.81 -21.27
CA VAL A 17 -41.24 11.89 -22.41
C VAL A 17 -40.59 12.60 -23.60
N ALA A 18 -40.94 13.86 -23.88
CA ALA A 18 -40.32 14.64 -24.96
C ALA A 18 -38.84 14.97 -24.67
N VAL A 19 -38.49 15.26 -23.42
CA VAL A 19 -37.10 15.51 -23.00
C VAL A 19 -36.25 14.24 -23.07
N ALA A 20 -36.83 13.08 -22.74
CA ALA A 20 -36.15 11.79 -22.86
C ALA A 20 -35.85 11.40 -24.32
N ALA A 21 -36.75 11.72 -25.25
CA ALA A 21 -36.56 11.46 -26.69
C ALA A 21 -35.55 12.42 -27.37
N ALA A 22 -35.45 13.68 -26.92
CA ALA A 22 -34.45 14.61 -27.46
C ALA A 22 -33.01 14.26 -27.01
N ALA A 23 -32.87 13.74 -25.78
CA ALA A 23 -31.57 13.38 -25.22
C ALA A 23 -30.88 12.19 -25.92
N SER A 24 -31.63 11.27 -26.53
CA SER A 24 -31.07 10.16 -27.30
C SER A 24 -30.60 10.55 -28.71
N ALA A 25 -31.02 11.72 -29.21
CA ALA A 25 -30.74 12.20 -30.57
C ALA A 25 -29.63 13.27 -30.66
N GLY A 26 -29.01 13.67 -29.55
CA GLY A 26 -27.89 14.63 -29.56
C GLY A 26 -28.29 16.07 -29.95
N VAL A 27 -29.53 16.46 -29.65
CA VAL A 27 -30.11 17.76 -29.97
C VAL A 27 -30.77 18.38 -28.74
N ASP A 28 -30.75 19.71 -28.65
CA ASP A 28 -31.42 20.46 -27.57
C ASP A 28 -32.96 20.40 -27.69
N ALA A 29 -33.69 20.90 -26.68
CA ALA A 29 -35.17 20.97 -26.65
C ALA A 29 -35.81 21.77 -27.82
N LEU A 30 -34.99 22.41 -28.66
CA LEU A 30 -35.37 23.13 -29.88
C LEU A 30 -34.86 22.44 -31.17
N GLY A 31 -34.34 21.21 -31.09
CA GLY A 31 -33.93 20.41 -32.24
C GLY A 31 -32.59 20.79 -32.89
N ARG A 32 -31.70 21.51 -32.19
CA ARG A 32 -30.39 21.94 -32.71
C ARG A 32 -29.27 21.01 -32.26
N PRO A 33 -28.33 20.60 -33.14
CA PRO A 33 -27.25 19.68 -32.79
C PRO A 33 -26.26 20.33 -31.83
N LEU A 34 -25.93 19.61 -30.74
CA LEU A 34 -24.97 20.05 -29.74
C LEU A 34 -23.52 19.85 -30.27
N GLY A 35 -22.74 20.93 -30.28
CA GLY A 35 -21.36 20.93 -30.75
C GLY A 35 -20.42 20.01 -29.96
N ALA A 36 -19.43 19.44 -30.66
CA ALA A 36 -18.55 18.35 -30.22
C ALA A 36 -17.68 18.62 -28.97
N GLU A 37 -17.66 19.83 -28.41
CA GLU A 37 -16.87 20.16 -27.21
C GLU A 37 -17.63 19.94 -25.87
N ARG A 38 -18.92 19.58 -25.89
CA ARG A 38 -19.69 19.27 -24.67
C ARG A 38 -20.05 17.79 -24.47
N LEU A 39 -19.59 16.91 -25.37
CA LEU A 39 -19.85 15.47 -25.30
C LEU A 39 -18.90 14.68 -24.38
N ALA A 40 -17.89 15.33 -23.78
CA ALA A 40 -16.93 14.68 -22.89
C ALA A 40 -17.33 14.64 -21.40
N THR A 41 -18.48 15.21 -21.00
CA THR A 41 -18.83 15.37 -19.56
C THR A 41 -20.06 14.62 -19.08
N LYS A 42 -20.60 13.66 -19.85
CA LYS A 42 -21.73 12.86 -19.39
C LYS A 42 -21.68 11.42 -19.88
N VAL A 43 -20.63 10.72 -19.48
CA VAL A 43 -20.61 9.25 -19.45
C VAL A 43 -20.42 8.85 -18.00
N ASN A 44 -21.49 8.32 -17.40
CA ASN A 44 -21.55 7.50 -16.18
C ASN A 44 -20.72 7.97 -14.97
N GLY A 45 -21.39 8.48 -13.93
CA GLY A 45 -21.08 8.36 -12.48
C GLY A 45 -19.67 7.95 -12.00
N LEU A 46 -18.59 8.38 -12.64
CA LEU A 46 -17.22 8.12 -12.24
C LEU A 46 -16.88 9.13 -11.14
N SER A 47 -17.08 8.64 -9.92
CA SER A 47 -16.75 9.26 -8.64
C SER A 47 -15.50 10.15 -8.71
N PHE A 48 -15.61 11.31 -8.09
CA PHE A 48 -14.56 12.31 -7.84
C PHE A 48 -13.17 11.72 -7.44
N SER A 49 -13.15 10.50 -6.89
CA SER A 49 -11.97 9.72 -6.53
C SER A 49 -11.04 9.35 -7.71
N THR A 50 -11.56 9.14 -8.92
CA THR A 50 -10.72 8.64 -10.05
C THR A 50 -9.74 9.68 -10.60
N ARG A 51 -9.92 10.98 -10.29
CA ARG A 51 -9.00 12.04 -10.76
C ARG A 51 -7.66 12.08 -10.02
N PHE A 52 -7.59 11.52 -8.82
CA PHE A 52 -6.40 11.60 -7.95
C PHE A 52 -5.59 10.30 -7.92
N PHE A 53 -6.23 9.17 -8.17
CA PHE A 53 -5.59 7.87 -8.29
C PHE A 53 -4.93 7.75 -9.67
N VAL A 54 -3.60 7.69 -9.70
CA VAL A 54 -2.80 7.60 -10.92
C VAL A 54 -1.84 6.44 -10.75
N PHE A 55 -2.29 5.23 -11.08
CA PHE A 55 -1.41 4.07 -11.05
C PHE A 55 -0.63 3.96 -12.36
N SER A 56 0.70 4.07 -12.26
CA SER A 56 1.63 3.79 -13.35
C SER A 56 2.50 2.59 -13.00
N PRO A 57 2.11 1.36 -13.39
CA PRO A 57 2.90 0.17 -13.08
C PRO A 57 4.35 0.24 -13.60
N PRO A 58 4.63 0.68 -14.85
CA PRO A 58 6.00 0.80 -15.33
C PRO A 58 6.83 1.82 -14.55
N GLY A 59 6.21 2.93 -14.14
CA GLY A 59 6.85 3.96 -13.32
C GLY A 59 7.27 3.42 -11.95
N LEU A 60 6.34 2.73 -11.27
CA LEU A 60 6.62 2.11 -9.98
C LEU A 60 7.69 1.03 -10.10
N GLU A 61 7.63 0.16 -11.12
CA GLU A 61 8.64 -0.87 -11.35
C GLU A 61 10.04 -0.29 -11.54
N CYS A 62 10.16 0.77 -12.35
CA CYS A 62 11.42 1.44 -12.60
C CYS A 62 11.98 2.07 -11.31
N ASP A 63 11.16 2.83 -10.58
CA ASP A 63 11.57 3.45 -9.32
C ASP A 63 11.98 2.42 -8.28
N LEU A 64 11.24 1.32 -8.14
CA LEU A 64 11.61 0.24 -7.24
C LEU A 64 12.91 -0.44 -7.67
N ALA A 65 13.14 -0.64 -8.96
CA ALA A 65 14.38 -1.23 -9.45
C ALA A 65 15.60 -0.34 -9.21
N LEU A 66 15.45 0.98 -9.32
CA LEU A 66 16.55 1.93 -9.11
C LEU A 66 16.80 2.24 -7.64
N ARG A 67 15.73 2.30 -6.83
CA ARG A 67 15.78 2.91 -5.50
C ARG A 67 15.63 1.91 -4.35
N LEU A 68 14.92 0.80 -4.53
CA LEU A 68 14.76 -0.22 -3.48
C LEU A 68 15.92 -1.21 -3.52
N VAL A 69 16.94 -0.94 -2.71
CA VAL A 69 18.17 -1.71 -2.72
C VAL A 69 17.99 -3.08 -2.06
N GLY A 70 18.43 -4.14 -2.74
CA GLY A 70 18.57 -5.46 -2.14
C GLY A 70 17.24 -6.19 -1.88
N GLN A 71 16.10 -5.76 -2.43
CA GLN A 71 14.82 -6.42 -2.18
C GLN A 71 14.08 -6.84 -3.46
N PRO A 72 14.66 -7.74 -4.29
CA PRO A 72 14.03 -8.16 -5.54
C PRO A 72 12.71 -8.93 -5.32
N LEU A 73 12.64 -9.78 -4.29
CA LEU A 73 11.44 -10.53 -3.94
C LEU A 73 10.30 -9.59 -3.50
N ALA A 74 10.59 -8.65 -2.60
CA ALA A 74 9.59 -7.67 -2.16
C ALA A 74 9.04 -6.84 -3.33
N ARG A 75 9.93 -6.38 -4.23
CA ARG A 75 9.55 -5.67 -5.46
C ARG A 75 8.60 -6.51 -6.31
N GLN A 76 8.96 -7.76 -6.60
CA GLN A 76 8.17 -8.64 -7.45
C GLN A 76 6.77 -8.87 -6.86
N LEU A 77 6.68 -9.21 -5.57
CA LEU A 77 5.42 -9.50 -4.89
C LEU A 77 4.48 -8.29 -4.89
N VAL A 78 4.99 -7.13 -4.53
CA VAL A 78 4.17 -5.91 -4.45
C VAL A 78 3.66 -5.51 -5.84
N ILE A 79 4.53 -5.54 -6.85
CA ILE A 79 4.13 -5.23 -8.23
C ILE A 79 3.08 -6.20 -8.75
N GLN A 80 3.26 -7.51 -8.52
CA GLN A 80 2.32 -8.54 -8.98
C GLN A 80 0.96 -8.36 -8.31
N SER A 81 0.92 -8.22 -6.99
CA SER A 81 -0.34 -8.06 -6.24
C SER A 81 -1.07 -6.77 -6.62
N LEU A 82 -0.35 -5.66 -6.78
CA LEU A 82 -0.95 -4.38 -7.20
C LEU A 82 -1.50 -4.41 -8.61
N LYS A 83 -0.75 -4.96 -9.57
CA LYS A 83 -1.21 -5.07 -10.96
C LYS A 83 -2.51 -5.86 -11.01
N SER A 84 -2.53 -7.03 -10.39
CA SER A 84 -3.73 -7.89 -10.31
C SER A 84 -4.91 -7.12 -9.72
N PHE A 85 -4.69 -6.46 -8.57
CA PHE A 85 -5.75 -5.74 -7.86
C PHE A 85 -6.28 -4.51 -8.60
N VAL A 86 -5.40 -3.71 -9.21
CA VAL A 86 -5.81 -2.47 -9.89
C VAL A 86 -6.48 -2.76 -11.24
N GLN A 87 -6.09 -3.85 -11.91
CA GLN A 87 -6.70 -4.28 -13.17
C GLN A 87 -8.10 -4.87 -12.99
N ASP A 88 -8.41 -5.43 -11.81
CA ASP A 88 -9.74 -5.87 -11.47
C ASP A 88 -10.68 -4.66 -11.23
N PRO A 89 -11.70 -4.43 -12.07
CA PRO A 89 -12.64 -3.33 -11.87
C PRO A 89 -13.55 -3.54 -10.65
N GLU A 90 -13.71 -4.78 -10.19
CA GLU A 90 -14.61 -5.18 -9.11
C GLU A 90 -13.94 -6.23 -8.18
N PRO A 91 -12.87 -5.85 -7.45
CA PRO A 91 -12.19 -6.75 -6.54
C PRO A 91 -13.16 -7.30 -5.48
N ALA A 92 -12.99 -8.57 -5.12
CA ALA A 92 -13.83 -9.29 -4.16
C ALA A 92 -13.62 -8.84 -2.70
N LYS A 93 -12.43 -8.32 -2.38
CA LYS A 93 -12.04 -7.72 -1.09
C LYS A 93 -10.93 -6.68 -1.33
N PRO A 94 -10.62 -5.81 -0.35
CA PRO A 94 -9.46 -4.91 -0.43
C PRO A 94 -8.15 -5.68 -0.58
N LEU A 95 -7.13 -5.01 -1.13
CA LEU A 95 -5.78 -5.57 -1.17
C LEU A 95 -5.11 -5.40 0.19
N VAL A 96 -4.60 -6.48 0.76
CA VAL A 96 -3.91 -6.48 2.05
C VAL A 96 -2.49 -7.04 1.90
N LEU A 97 -1.50 -6.17 2.09
CA LEU A 97 -0.08 -6.53 2.06
C LEU A 97 0.51 -6.48 3.46
N SER A 98 1.33 -7.47 3.82
CA SER A 98 2.01 -7.50 5.13
C SER A 98 3.52 -7.56 4.94
N PHE A 99 4.23 -6.51 5.35
CA PHE A 99 5.67 -6.34 5.17
C PHE A 99 6.41 -6.77 6.44
N HIS A 100 7.39 -7.66 6.29
CA HIS A 100 8.12 -8.26 7.42
C HIS A 100 9.63 -8.24 7.19
N GLY A 101 10.41 -8.03 8.25
CA GLY A 101 11.87 -8.10 8.18
C GLY A 101 12.56 -7.08 9.09
N SER A 102 13.90 -7.05 9.06
CA SER A 102 14.68 -6.17 9.94
C SER A 102 14.45 -4.68 9.72
N THR A 103 14.80 -3.85 10.70
CA THR A 103 14.73 -2.38 10.56
C THR A 103 15.69 -1.87 9.48
N GLY A 104 15.32 -0.79 8.79
CA GLY A 104 16.18 -0.17 7.77
C GLY A 104 16.37 -0.96 6.47
N THR A 105 15.63 -2.05 6.26
CA THR A 105 15.68 -2.87 5.04
C THR A 105 14.82 -2.34 3.88
N GLY A 106 13.96 -1.35 4.14
CA GLY A 106 13.20 -0.64 3.10
C GLY A 106 11.67 -0.74 3.18
N LYS A 107 11.07 -1.36 4.22
CA LYS A 107 9.61 -1.52 4.35
C LYS A 107 8.81 -0.22 4.21
N THR A 108 9.10 0.76 5.07
CA THR A 108 8.48 2.10 5.06
C THR A 108 8.85 2.90 3.80
N TYR A 109 10.02 2.63 3.22
CA TYR A 109 10.45 3.28 1.99
C TYR A 109 9.64 2.78 0.79
N LEU A 110 9.42 1.46 0.69
CA LEU A 110 8.57 0.83 -0.31
C LEU A 110 7.13 1.35 -0.23
N SER A 111 6.54 1.43 0.97
CA SER A 111 5.19 1.98 1.14
C SER A 111 5.09 3.47 0.77
N SER A 112 6.16 4.24 0.95
CA SER A 112 6.22 5.63 0.53
C SER A 112 6.28 5.77 -1.00
N LEU A 113 7.07 4.92 -1.68
CA LEU A 113 7.10 4.86 -3.15
C LEU A 113 5.75 4.41 -3.72
N LEU A 114 5.12 3.41 -3.08
CA LEU A 114 3.77 2.99 -3.41
C LEU A 114 2.80 4.18 -3.42
N ALA A 115 2.76 4.97 -2.34
CA ALA A 115 1.88 6.12 -2.26
C ALA A 115 2.14 7.14 -3.37
N GLN A 116 3.41 7.41 -3.70
CA GLN A 116 3.81 8.34 -4.77
C GLN A 116 3.36 7.88 -6.16
N HIS A 117 3.30 6.57 -6.40
CA HIS A 117 2.89 5.97 -7.67
C HIS A 117 1.42 5.55 -7.73
N LEU A 118 0.68 5.70 -6.63
CA LEU A 118 -0.78 5.55 -6.60
C LEU A 118 -1.49 6.90 -6.61
N PHE A 119 -0.86 7.96 -6.08
CA PHE A 119 -1.47 9.28 -5.92
C PHE A 119 -0.51 10.39 -6.33
N ARG A 120 -1.01 11.38 -7.10
CA ARG A 120 -0.20 12.50 -7.62
C ARG A 120 0.62 13.25 -6.56
N THR A 121 0.07 13.43 -5.36
CA THR A 121 0.73 14.14 -4.26
C THR A 121 1.35 13.20 -3.22
N GLY A 122 1.41 11.90 -3.51
CA GLY A 122 1.97 10.88 -2.64
C GLY A 122 1.34 10.89 -1.26
N LEU A 123 2.18 10.84 -0.22
CA LEU A 123 1.76 10.85 1.18
C LEU A 123 1.01 12.12 1.63
N ARG A 124 1.05 13.22 0.85
CA ARG A 124 0.37 14.48 1.18
C ARG A 124 -1.11 14.50 0.77
N THR A 125 -1.57 13.47 0.07
CA THR A 125 -2.97 13.34 -0.34
C THR A 125 -3.86 13.01 0.87
N PRO A 126 -5.10 13.52 0.94
CA PRO A 126 -6.04 13.14 2.01
C PRO A 126 -6.53 11.69 1.91
N TYR A 127 -6.09 10.93 0.91
CA TYR A 127 -6.48 9.53 0.67
C TYR A 127 -5.39 8.51 1.05
N VAL A 128 -4.24 8.97 1.56
CA VAL A 128 -3.20 8.12 2.12
C VAL A 128 -3.14 8.40 3.60
N HIS A 129 -3.33 7.36 4.39
CA HIS A 129 -3.39 7.46 5.83
C HIS A 129 -2.28 6.60 6.43
N ARG A 130 -1.37 7.22 7.17
CA ARG A 130 -0.31 6.51 7.87
C ARG A 130 -0.57 6.57 9.36
N PHE A 131 -0.48 5.42 10.01
CA PHE A 131 -0.67 5.29 11.44
C PHE A 131 0.53 4.56 12.04
N SER A 132 1.08 5.13 13.09
CA SER A 132 1.83 4.38 14.11
C SER A 132 0.87 4.19 15.30
N PRO A 133 0.59 2.94 15.70
CA PRO A 133 -0.34 2.60 16.78
C PRO A 133 -0.09 3.37 18.07
N LEU A 134 1.17 3.46 18.49
CA LEU A 134 1.58 4.12 19.73
C LEU A 134 1.29 5.62 19.74
N VAL A 135 1.29 6.26 18.57
CA VAL A 135 1.18 7.73 18.46
C VAL A 135 -0.26 8.18 18.23
N HIS A 136 -1.04 7.45 17.44
CA HIS A 136 -2.29 7.97 16.88
C HIS A 136 -3.56 7.48 17.59
N PHE A 137 -3.55 6.29 18.21
CA PHE A 137 -4.77 5.68 18.73
C PHE A 137 -4.56 5.03 20.10
N PRO A 138 -4.62 5.80 21.19
CA PRO A 138 -4.70 5.22 22.53
C PRO A 138 -6.02 4.44 22.75
N HIS A 139 -7.05 4.67 21.93
CA HIS A 139 -8.36 4.01 22.00
C HIS A 139 -8.85 3.55 20.63
N ALA A 140 -9.49 2.38 20.58
CA ALA A 140 -9.84 1.66 19.35
C ALA A 140 -11.00 2.30 18.55
N ASP A 141 -11.99 2.90 19.22
CA ASP A 141 -13.20 3.46 18.58
C ASP A 141 -12.90 4.60 17.59
N HIS A 142 -11.83 5.36 17.83
CA HIS A 142 -11.43 6.45 16.94
C HIS A 142 -10.93 5.93 15.60
N LEU A 143 -10.26 4.78 15.59
CA LEU A 143 -9.74 4.18 14.36
C LEU A 143 -10.88 3.69 13.47
N GLN A 144 -11.91 3.07 14.04
CA GLN A 144 -13.06 2.55 13.28
C GLN A 144 -13.74 3.68 12.49
N ASN A 145 -14.09 4.74 13.20
CA ASN A 145 -14.76 5.90 12.62
C ASN A 145 -13.89 6.59 11.58
N TRP A 146 -12.57 6.64 11.81
CA TRP A 146 -11.63 7.21 10.86
C TRP A 146 -11.56 6.43 9.55
N ILE A 147 -11.42 5.10 9.63
CA ILE A 147 -11.37 4.22 8.45
C ILE A 147 -12.68 4.35 7.67
N GLN A 148 -13.82 4.17 8.35
CA GLN A 148 -15.14 4.25 7.72
C GLN A 148 -15.38 5.61 7.06
N GLY A 149 -15.08 6.72 7.75
CA GLY A 149 -15.27 8.07 7.22
C GLY A 149 -14.42 8.33 5.97
N ASN A 150 -13.16 7.91 5.96
CA ASN A 150 -12.28 8.12 4.80
C ASN A 150 -12.62 7.20 3.63
N LEU A 151 -13.03 5.97 3.89
CA LEU A 151 -13.52 5.05 2.85
C LEU A 151 -14.83 5.53 2.22
N THR A 152 -15.69 6.18 2.99
CA THR A 152 -16.91 6.84 2.48
C THR A 152 -16.57 8.00 1.54
N ARG A 153 -15.48 8.73 1.82
CA ARG A 153 -15.01 9.83 0.95
C ARG A 153 -14.28 9.33 -0.30
N CYS A 154 -13.49 8.26 -0.16
CA CYS A 154 -12.71 7.68 -1.23
C CYS A 154 -12.55 6.17 -1.02
N SER A 155 -13.20 5.37 -1.86
CA SER A 155 -13.10 3.91 -1.78
C SER A 155 -11.71 3.36 -2.15
N ARG A 156 -10.84 4.20 -2.73
CA ARG A 156 -9.46 3.87 -3.14
C ARG A 156 -8.40 4.42 -2.18
N SER A 157 -8.76 4.63 -0.92
CA SER A 157 -7.79 5.07 0.09
C SER A 157 -6.73 4.00 0.38
N LEU A 158 -5.53 4.45 0.71
CA LEU A 158 -4.39 3.64 1.12
C LEU A 158 -4.17 3.81 2.63
N PHE A 159 -4.20 2.72 3.37
CA PHE A 159 -3.97 2.69 4.82
C PHE A 159 -2.62 2.01 5.09
N LEU A 160 -1.69 2.74 5.68
CA LEU A 160 -0.36 2.29 6.05
C LEU A 160 -0.29 2.20 7.58
N PHE A 161 -0.14 1.00 8.12
CA PHE A 161 0.07 0.81 9.55
C PHE A 161 1.53 0.40 9.78
N ASP A 162 2.28 1.29 10.39
CA ASP A 162 3.67 1.07 10.77
C ASP A 162 3.76 0.49 12.18
N GLU A 163 4.86 -0.21 12.49
CA GLU A 163 5.12 -0.74 13.85
C GLU A 163 3.98 -1.64 14.36
N MET A 164 3.50 -2.55 13.51
CA MET A 164 2.37 -3.43 13.84
C MET A 164 2.64 -4.42 14.98
N GLU A 165 3.91 -4.67 15.31
CA GLU A 165 4.32 -5.38 16.53
C GLU A 165 3.91 -4.66 17.82
N ASP A 166 3.80 -3.33 17.77
CA ASP A 166 3.41 -2.50 18.92
C ASP A 166 1.90 -2.25 18.96
N LEU A 167 1.14 -2.93 18.08
CA LEU A 167 -0.30 -2.80 17.99
C LEU A 167 -0.97 -3.49 19.19
N GLN A 168 -1.77 -2.74 19.95
CA GLN A 168 -2.58 -3.32 21.02
C GLN A 168 -3.63 -4.29 20.45
N PRO A 169 -3.90 -5.44 21.12
CA PRO A 169 -4.82 -6.45 20.62
C PRO A 169 -6.22 -5.94 20.23
N GLY A 170 -6.79 -4.97 20.97
CA GLY A 170 -8.12 -4.43 20.65
C GLY A 170 -8.18 -3.55 19.39
N LEU A 171 -7.03 -3.09 18.87
CA LEU A 171 -7.01 -2.20 17.71
C LEU A 171 -7.12 -2.98 16.39
N ILE A 172 -6.66 -4.24 16.33
CA ILE A 172 -6.82 -5.07 15.13
C ILE A 172 -8.27 -5.49 14.91
N ASP A 173 -9.00 -5.77 15.99
CA ASP A 173 -10.41 -6.19 15.93
C ASP A 173 -11.29 -5.12 15.29
N VAL A 174 -10.87 -3.86 15.39
CA VAL A 174 -11.49 -2.72 14.72
C VAL A 174 -11.18 -2.65 13.22
N VAL A 175 -9.98 -3.06 12.80
CA VAL A 175 -9.57 -3.03 11.38
C VAL A 175 -10.14 -4.23 10.62
N LEU A 176 -10.23 -5.39 11.27
CA LEU A 176 -10.66 -6.67 10.73
C LEU A 176 -11.92 -6.60 9.81
N PRO A 177 -13.03 -5.97 10.23
CA PRO A 177 -14.24 -5.87 9.41
C PRO A 177 -14.02 -5.20 8.05
N PHE A 178 -12.99 -4.36 7.92
CA PHE A 178 -12.67 -3.65 6.69
C PHE A 178 -11.80 -4.45 5.73
N LEU A 179 -11.25 -5.60 6.13
CA LEU A 179 -10.34 -6.40 5.29
C LEU A 179 -11.04 -7.55 4.54
N GLY A 180 -12.24 -7.94 4.97
CA GLY A 180 -12.98 -9.08 4.42
C GLY A 180 -13.73 -8.80 3.11
N SER A 181 -14.37 -9.84 2.57
CA SER A 181 -15.21 -9.78 1.36
C SER A 181 -16.62 -9.21 1.61
N SER A 182 -16.97 -8.96 2.87
CA SER A 182 -18.23 -8.34 3.29
C SER A 182 -18.32 -6.90 2.79
N TRP A 183 -18.89 -6.75 1.59
CA TRP A 183 -19.03 -5.47 0.88
C TRP A 183 -20.06 -4.52 1.48
N VAL A 184 -20.83 -4.97 2.47
CA VAL A 184 -21.82 -4.19 3.21
C VAL A 184 -21.48 -4.17 4.69
N VAL A 185 -20.31 -3.66 5.03
CA VAL A 185 -20.13 -3.10 6.36
C VAL A 185 -20.57 -1.65 6.24
N PHE A 186 -21.82 -1.37 6.65
CA PHE A 186 -22.41 -0.02 6.63
C PHE A 186 -22.73 0.59 5.23
N GLY A 187 -23.05 -0.23 4.22
CA GLY A 187 -23.65 0.27 2.96
C GLY A 187 -22.70 0.93 1.95
N THR A 188 -21.38 0.85 2.16
CA THR A 188 -20.38 1.47 1.27
C THR A 188 -19.37 0.45 0.76
N ASN A 189 -19.02 0.52 -0.53
CA ASN A 189 -18.08 -0.41 -1.16
C ASN A 189 -16.62 -0.04 -0.83
N TYR A 190 -16.02 -0.81 0.08
CA TYR A 190 -14.62 -0.63 0.52
C TYR A 190 -13.62 -1.50 -0.23
N ARG A 191 -14.06 -2.36 -1.15
CA ARG A 191 -13.23 -3.42 -1.76
C ARG A 191 -12.08 -2.88 -2.61
N LYS A 192 -12.07 -1.59 -2.93
CA LYS A 192 -11.01 -0.93 -3.73
C LYS A 192 -9.91 -0.30 -2.88
N ALA A 193 -9.97 -0.43 -1.56
CA ALA A 193 -8.96 0.09 -0.65
C ALA A 193 -7.71 -0.79 -0.66
N ILE A 194 -6.59 -0.22 -0.20
CA ILE A 194 -5.32 -0.94 -0.04
C ILE A 194 -4.87 -0.76 1.40
N PHE A 195 -4.54 -1.87 2.06
CA PHE A 195 -4.00 -1.93 3.40
C PHE A 195 -2.57 -2.47 3.34
N VAL A 196 -1.64 -1.78 3.99
CA VAL A 196 -0.25 -2.20 4.13
C VAL A 196 0.11 -2.22 5.61
N PHE A 197 0.36 -3.41 6.12
CA PHE A 197 0.89 -3.64 7.46
C PHE A 197 2.41 -3.71 7.39
N ILE A 198 3.12 -3.01 8.27
CA ILE A 198 4.57 -2.99 8.33
C ILE A 198 4.99 -3.44 9.71
N SER A 199 5.79 -4.50 9.76
CA SER A 199 6.25 -5.09 11.02
C SER A 199 7.70 -5.57 10.98
N ASN A 200 8.35 -5.59 12.14
CA ASN A 200 9.61 -6.29 12.35
C ASN A 200 9.43 -7.75 12.80
N ILE A 201 8.20 -8.25 13.02
CA ILE A 201 7.97 -9.67 13.32
C ILE A 201 8.49 -10.55 12.19
N GLY A 202 9.16 -11.65 12.54
CA GLY A 202 9.80 -12.55 11.58
C GLY A 202 11.21 -12.12 11.16
N ALA A 203 11.69 -10.95 11.59
CA ALA A 203 13.01 -10.44 11.20
C ALA A 203 14.14 -11.39 11.59
N GLU A 204 14.10 -11.94 12.79
CA GLU A 204 15.12 -12.88 13.28
C GLU A 204 15.18 -14.13 12.40
N GLN A 205 14.03 -14.74 12.11
CA GLN A 205 13.98 -15.97 11.33
C GLN A 205 14.37 -15.73 9.86
N ILE A 206 13.96 -14.59 9.28
CA ILE A 206 14.40 -14.17 7.94
C ILE A 206 15.92 -13.99 7.91
N ASN A 207 16.50 -13.33 8.92
CA ASN A 207 17.94 -13.12 9.00
C ASN A 207 18.70 -14.45 9.14
N GLN A 208 18.18 -15.37 9.95
CA GLN A 208 18.77 -16.69 10.16
C GLN A 208 18.80 -17.50 8.85
N MET A 209 17.70 -17.54 8.11
CA MET A 209 17.65 -18.20 6.79
C MET A 209 18.64 -17.59 5.79
N ALA A 210 18.77 -16.26 5.79
CA ALA A 210 19.73 -15.56 4.93
C ALA A 210 21.18 -15.85 5.33
N LEU A 211 21.45 -16.03 6.63
CA LEU A 211 22.77 -16.39 7.15
C LEU A 211 23.14 -17.83 6.78
N GLU A 212 22.21 -18.78 6.94
CA GLU A 212 22.42 -20.19 6.59
C GLU A 212 22.80 -20.36 5.11
N LEU A 213 22.07 -19.73 4.19
CA LEU A 213 22.44 -19.76 2.78
C LEU A 213 23.81 -19.16 2.52
N TRP A 214 24.16 -18.08 3.20
CA TRP A 214 25.47 -17.47 3.04
C TRP A 214 26.58 -18.42 3.52
N GLN A 215 26.38 -19.10 4.65
CA GLN A 215 27.31 -20.10 5.19
C GLN A 215 27.46 -21.29 4.22
N ASP A 216 26.37 -21.70 3.58
CA ASP A 216 26.33 -22.73 2.55
C ASP A 216 26.88 -22.26 1.19
N ARG A 217 27.32 -21.00 1.08
CA ARG A 217 27.80 -20.35 -0.16
C ARG A 217 26.76 -20.37 -1.30
N ARG A 218 25.50 -20.26 -0.92
CA ARG A 218 24.35 -20.19 -1.82
C ARG A 218 23.93 -18.75 -2.05
N ASP A 219 23.29 -18.51 -3.18
CA ASP A 219 22.79 -17.18 -3.50
C ASP A 219 21.55 -16.88 -2.66
N ARG A 220 21.46 -15.64 -2.16
CA ARG A 220 20.30 -15.20 -1.37
C ARG A 220 18.99 -15.22 -2.18
N GLU A 221 19.09 -15.14 -3.51
CA GLU A 221 17.97 -15.25 -4.44
C GLU A 221 17.39 -16.67 -4.50
N GLU A 222 18.10 -17.68 -3.94
CA GLU A 222 17.60 -19.05 -3.80
C GLU A 222 16.60 -19.23 -2.66
N ILE A 223 16.44 -18.24 -1.77
CA ILE A 223 15.42 -18.32 -0.71
C ILE A 223 14.04 -18.36 -1.36
N ARG A 224 13.31 -19.45 -1.15
CA ARG A 224 11.96 -19.58 -1.69
C ARG A 224 11.00 -18.72 -0.87
N ARG A 225 10.08 -18.07 -1.57
CA ARG A 225 9.01 -17.27 -0.95
C ARG A 225 8.26 -18.07 0.11
N GLN A 226 7.92 -19.32 -0.17
CA GLN A 226 7.14 -20.17 0.72
C GLN A 226 7.85 -20.43 2.05
N ASP A 227 9.18 -20.57 2.03
CA ASP A 227 9.97 -20.81 3.24
C ASP A 227 9.97 -19.55 4.13
N LEU A 228 10.15 -18.37 3.54
CA LEU A 228 10.06 -17.09 4.25
C LEU A 228 8.65 -16.85 4.81
N GLU A 229 7.62 -17.14 4.02
CA GLU A 229 6.22 -17.00 4.42
C GLU A 229 5.89 -17.92 5.61
N ALA A 230 6.25 -19.20 5.52
CA ALA A 230 6.07 -20.15 6.62
C ALA A 230 6.79 -19.71 7.91
N SER A 231 8.01 -19.20 7.76
CA SER A 231 8.82 -18.73 8.87
C SER A 231 8.25 -17.46 9.54
N ILE A 232 7.73 -16.52 8.75
CA ILE A 232 7.01 -15.36 9.26
C ILE A 232 5.77 -15.82 10.04
N LEU A 233 4.97 -16.74 9.48
CA LEU A 233 3.76 -17.27 10.13
C LEU A 233 4.07 -17.99 11.44
N GLU A 234 5.17 -18.73 11.49
CA GLU A 234 5.64 -19.39 12.71
C GLU A 234 6.06 -18.38 13.77
N ALA A 235 6.85 -17.37 13.41
CA ALA A 235 7.30 -16.31 14.33
C ALA A 235 6.11 -15.56 14.94
N ILE A 236 5.11 -15.29 14.11
CA ILE A 236 3.86 -14.67 14.48
C ILE A 236 3.07 -15.52 15.50
N SER A 237 2.99 -16.83 15.26
CA SER A 237 2.21 -17.75 16.08
C SER A 237 2.84 -18.01 17.45
N LYS A 238 4.16 -17.87 17.56
CA LYS A 238 4.93 -18.12 18.80
C LYS A 238 4.89 -16.97 19.80
N ASP A 239 4.57 -15.75 19.39
CA ASP A 239 4.58 -14.58 20.28
C ASP A 239 3.25 -14.43 21.05
N PRO A 240 3.23 -14.64 22.38
CA PRO A 240 2.00 -14.57 23.18
C PRO A 240 1.46 -13.14 23.38
N GLN A 241 2.30 -12.11 23.17
CA GLN A 241 1.95 -10.69 23.35
C GLN A 241 1.39 -10.08 22.05
N ASN A 242 1.67 -10.69 20.89
CA ASN A 242 1.17 -10.26 19.59
C ASN A 242 -0.29 -10.68 19.39
N GLY A 243 -1.21 -10.05 20.13
CA GLY A 243 -2.64 -10.25 19.98
C GLY A 243 -3.19 -9.93 18.58
N PHE A 244 -2.39 -9.27 17.71
CA PHE A 244 -2.66 -9.04 16.28
C PHE A 244 -3.14 -10.30 15.54
N TRP A 245 -2.71 -11.48 15.99
CA TRP A 245 -2.85 -12.72 15.24
C TRP A 245 -3.76 -13.77 15.88
N ARG A 246 -4.22 -13.53 17.11
CA ARG A 246 -5.14 -14.42 17.83
C ARG A 246 -6.61 -14.22 17.43
N SER A 247 -6.99 -13.12 16.80
CA SER A 247 -8.39 -12.75 16.53
C SER A 247 -8.95 -13.16 15.17
N GLY A 248 -8.40 -14.21 14.54
CA GLY A 248 -8.98 -14.79 13.33
C GLY A 248 -8.62 -14.08 12.00
N VAL A 249 -7.70 -13.11 12.00
CA VAL A 249 -7.16 -12.46 10.77
C VAL A 249 -6.60 -13.52 9.80
N PHE A 250 -5.90 -14.52 10.34
CA PHE A 250 -5.34 -15.63 9.56
C PHE A 250 -6.35 -16.70 9.22
N GLU A 251 -7.24 -17.04 10.15
CA GLU A 251 -8.27 -18.06 9.96
C GLU A 251 -9.19 -17.70 8.79
N GLN A 252 -9.29 -16.41 8.47
CA GLN A 252 -10.11 -15.86 7.38
C GLN A 252 -9.33 -15.55 6.09
N ASN A 253 -8.02 -15.87 6.01
CA ASN A 253 -7.17 -15.64 4.83
C ASN A 253 -7.25 -14.17 4.30
N LEU A 254 -7.18 -13.21 5.21
CA LEU A 254 -7.40 -11.79 4.89
C LEU A 254 -6.19 -11.12 4.23
N ILE A 255 -4.98 -11.65 4.45
CA ILE A 255 -3.73 -11.13 3.86
C ILE A 255 -3.50 -11.75 2.48
N ASP A 256 -3.30 -10.92 1.46
CA ASP A 256 -3.07 -11.38 0.08
C ASP A 256 -1.60 -11.73 -0.19
N ALA A 257 -0.67 -11.04 0.47
CA ALA A 257 0.75 -11.34 0.35
C ALA A 257 1.55 -10.95 1.60
N PHE A 258 2.31 -11.92 2.11
CA PHE A 258 3.45 -11.67 2.99
C PHE A 258 4.65 -11.26 2.14
N VAL A 259 5.22 -10.11 2.46
CA VAL A 259 6.32 -9.49 1.71
C VAL A 259 7.55 -9.45 2.62
N PRO A 260 8.45 -10.44 2.51
CA PRO A 260 9.67 -10.49 3.30
C PRO A 260 10.73 -9.49 2.80
N PHE A 261 11.46 -8.90 3.75
CA PHE A 261 12.58 -8.00 3.53
C PHE A 261 13.85 -8.59 4.13
N LEU A 262 14.80 -8.92 3.25
CA LEU A 262 16.05 -9.57 3.61
C LEU A 262 17.04 -8.57 4.26
N PRO A 263 17.94 -9.04 5.12
CA PRO A 263 19.00 -8.19 5.66
C PRO A 263 19.93 -7.65 4.56
N LEU A 264 20.47 -6.45 4.78
CA LEU A 264 21.28 -5.75 3.78
C LEU A 264 22.78 -5.99 4.03
N ARG A 265 23.50 -6.46 3.02
CA ARG A 265 24.97 -6.59 3.02
C ARG A 265 25.65 -5.22 2.80
N ARG A 266 26.95 -5.14 3.08
CA ARG A 266 27.76 -3.91 2.91
C ARG A 266 27.59 -3.23 1.54
N HIS A 267 27.58 -3.97 0.44
CA HIS A 267 27.40 -3.35 -0.90
C HIS A 267 26.00 -2.76 -1.10
N HIS A 268 24.97 -3.32 -0.45
CA HIS A 268 23.64 -2.69 -0.44
C HIS A 268 23.68 -1.37 0.34
N VAL A 269 24.39 -1.32 1.47
CA VAL A 269 24.59 -0.07 2.22
C VAL A 269 25.29 0.97 1.36
N LYS A 270 26.36 0.61 0.64
CA LYS A 270 27.02 1.52 -0.31
C LYS A 270 26.06 2.08 -1.35
N GLN A 271 25.20 1.23 -1.93
CA GLN A 271 24.19 1.69 -2.89
C GLN A 271 23.18 2.65 -2.25
N CYS A 272 22.77 2.42 -1.00
CA CYS A 272 21.94 3.38 -0.27
C CYS A 272 22.65 4.73 -0.09
N VAL A 273 23.95 4.74 0.22
CA VAL A 273 24.75 5.96 0.36
C VAL A 273 24.80 6.72 -0.97
N VAL A 274 25.10 6.02 -2.06
CA VAL A 274 25.12 6.61 -3.42
C VAL A 274 23.77 7.24 -3.76
N ASN A 275 22.67 6.51 -3.53
CA ASN A 275 21.32 6.98 -3.81
C ASN A 275 20.94 8.21 -2.94
N GLU A 276 21.35 8.23 -1.67
CA GLU A 276 21.10 9.34 -0.75
C GLU A 276 21.96 10.58 -1.06
N MET A 277 23.22 10.40 -1.48
CA MET A 277 24.05 11.51 -1.93
C MET A 277 23.46 12.13 -3.21
N ALA A 278 23.08 11.30 -4.18
CA ALA A 278 22.45 11.74 -5.41
C ALA A 278 21.13 12.48 -5.17
N SER A 279 20.30 12.02 -4.21
CA SER A 279 19.04 12.68 -3.85
C SER A 279 19.24 14.10 -3.29
N ARG A 280 20.42 14.39 -2.74
CA ARG A 280 20.83 15.70 -2.22
C ARG A 280 21.62 16.54 -3.23
N GLY A 281 21.80 16.05 -4.46
CA GLY A 281 22.61 16.73 -5.48
C GLY A 281 24.12 16.68 -5.21
N LEU A 282 24.59 15.75 -4.38
CA LEU A 282 26.00 15.54 -4.09
C LEU A 282 26.61 14.50 -5.04
N VAL A 283 27.90 14.67 -5.36
CA VAL A 283 28.66 13.69 -6.15
C VAL A 283 29.08 12.53 -5.24
N PRO A 284 28.74 11.27 -5.56
CA PRO A 284 29.08 10.11 -4.73
C PRO A 284 30.56 9.75 -4.85
N LEU A 285 31.40 10.41 -4.06
CA LEU A 285 32.83 10.11 -3.98
C LEU A 285 33.07 8.73 -3.34
N PRO A 286 33.89 7.84 -3.93
CA PRO A 286 34.13 6.49 -3.39
C PRO A 286 34.60 6.47 -1.94
N GLU A 287 35.46 7.42 -1.54
CA GLU A 287 35.98 7.52 -0.17
C GLU A 287 34.88 7.80 0.85
N VAL A 288 33.93 8.68 0.50
CA VAL A 288 32.77 9.01 1.34
C VAL A 288 31.82 7.82 1.42
N VAL A 289 31.55 7.17 0.28
CA VAL A 289 30.69 5.98 0.22
C VAL A 289 31.23 4.85 1.08
N ASP A 290 32.53 4.59 1.00
CA ASP A 290 33.20 3.54 1.76
C ASP A 290 33.28 3.90 3.24
N GLY A 291 33.69 5.12 3.58
CA GLY A 291 33.74 5.60 4.96
C GLY A 291 32.38 5.53 5.66
N VAL A 292 31.30 5.98 4.99
CA VAL A 292 29.94 5.87 5.53
C VAL A 292 29.56 4.39 5.70
N ALA A 293 29.79 3.53 4.70
CA ALA A 293 29.44 2.11 4.79
C ALA A 293 30.23 1.36 5.88
N ASP A 294 31.49 1.73 6.12
CA ASP A 294 32.36 1.13 7.13
C ASP A 294 32.05 1.58 8.55
N SER A 295 31.36 2.70 8.71
CA SER A 295 30.90 3.17 10.01
C SER A 295 29.75 2.32 10.59
N PHE A 296 29.09 1.47 9.81
CA PHE A 296 27.96 0.65 10.26
C PHE A 296 28.43 -0.55 11.08
N SER A 297 27.57 -0.97 12.02
CA SER A 297 27.71 -2.25 12.70
C SER A 297 27.11 -3.37 11.84
N TYR A 298 27.85 -4.47 11.73
CA TYR A 298 27.44 -5.64 10.96
C TYR A 298 27.37 -6.88 11.85
N PHE A 299 26.44 -7.77 11.56
CA PHE A 299 26.23 -9.04 12.25
C PHE A 299 26.30 -10.22 11.27
N PRO A 300 26.54 -11.45 11.76
CA PRO A 300 27.12 -11.77 13.08
C PRO A 300 28.49 -11.11 13.31
N ASP A 301 28.95 -11.02 14.58
CA ASP A 301 30.13 -10.24 14.97
C ASP A 301 31.45 -10.76 14.35
N GLU A 302 31.50 -12.07 14.07
CA GLU A 302 32.68 -12.76 13.52
C GLU A 302 32.82 -12.46 12.01
N GLU A 303 31.76 -12.67 11.23
CA GLU A 303 31.79 -12.53 9.77
C GLU A 303 31.36 -11.15 9.26
N LYS A 304 30.67 -10.34 10.07
CA LYS A 304 30.25 -8.96 9.76
C LYS A 304 29.56 -8.81 8.40
N ILE A 305 28.55 -9.65 8.15
CA ILE A 305 27.93 -9.81 6.83
C ILE A 305 26.81 -8.80 6.58
N PHE A 306 25.91 -8.65 7.55
CA PHE A 306 24.64 -7.94 7.41
C PHE A 306 24.61 -6.69 8.28
N SER A 307 24.16 -5.55 7.75
CA SER A 307 24.04 -4.31 8.53
C SER A 307 22.95 -4.45 9.58
N ALA A 308 23.30 -4.22 10.85
CA ALA A 308 22.38 -4.33 11.98
C ALA A 308 21.20 -3.34 11.91
N THR A 309 21.39 -2.21 11.22
CA THR A 309 20.35 -1.16 11.06
C THR A 309 19.94 -0.95 9.61
N GLY A 310 20.32 -1.86 8.70
CA GLY A 310 20.14 -1.70 7.27
C GLY A 310 20.69 -0.36 6.77
N CYS A 311 19.85 0.41 6.08
CA CYS A 311 20.18 1.76 5.59
C CYS A 311 19.54 2.89 6.42
N LYS A 312 18.97 2.61 7.61
CA LYS A 312 18.17 3.58 8.38
C LYS A 312 18.91 4.88 8.71
N THR A 313 20.21 4.78 9.02
CA THR A 313 21.04 5.90 9.50
C THR A 313 21.99 6.46 8.44
N VAL A 314 21.86 6.07 7.17
CA VAL A 314 22.72 6.57 6.07
C VAL A 314 22.65 8.10 5.97
N SER A 315 21.43 8.64 5.96
CA SER A 315 21.16 10.07 5.81
C SER A 315 21.85 10.94 6.88
N SER A 316 21.91 10.47 8.13
CA SER A 316 22.55 11.19 9.23
C SER A 316 24.07 11.00 9.28
N ARG A 317 24.61 9.96 8.64
CA ARG A 317 26.05 9.65 8.66
C ARG A 317 26.84 10.41 7.59
N ILE A 318 26.25 10.64 6.41
CA ILE A 318 26.93 11.32 5.28
C ILE A 318 27.67 12.61 5.68
N PRO A 319 27.09 13.54 6.46
CA PRO A 319 27.77 14.79 6.80
C PRO A 319 29.08 14.65 7.57
N PHE A 320 29.32 13.51 8.24
CA PHE A 320 30.57 13.25 8.98
C PHE A 320 31.74 12.84 8.08
N PHE A 321 31.48 12.61 6.79
CA PHE A 321 32.46 12.13 5.80
C PHE A 321 32.60 13.08 4.59
N LEU A 322 31.90 14.23 4.59
CA LEU A 322 31.98 15.26 3.54
C LEU A 322 33.11 16.26 3.81
#